data_AF-A0A2V9YMX0-F1
#
_entry.id   AF-A0A2V9YMX0-F1
#
_cell.length_a   1.000
_cell.length_b   1.000
_cell.length_c   1.000
_cell.angle_alpha   90.00
_cell.angle_beta   90.00
_cell.angle_gamma   90.00
#
_symmetry.space_group_name_H-M   'P 1'
#
loop_
_entity.id
_entity.type
_entity.pdbx_description
1 polymer ?
#
loop_
_entity_poly.entity_id
_entity_poly.type
_entity_poly.pdbx_seq_one_letter_code
_entity_poly.pdbx_strand_id
1 'polypeptide(L)' 'MVLLPAFGAWAETGTSLIPRKVLFGNPERSSPQISPDGTRLGYLAPDQGVLNVWVRTLGNNDDRVIT' A
#
# COMPACT_ATOMS: atom_id res chain seq x y z
N MET A 1 -35.85 0.27 49.59
CA MET A 1 -34.70 -0.36 48.90
C MET A 1 -35.18 -0.77 47.52
N VAL A 2 -34.89 0.04 46.50
CA VAL A 2 -35.29 -0.24 45.11
C VAL A 2 -34.03 -0.70 44.37
N LEU A 3 -34.07 -1.90 43.79
CA LEU A 3 -32.99 -2.45 42.99
C LEU A 3 -33.07 -1.84 41.58
N LEU A 4 -32.05 -1.09 41.16
CA LEU A 4 -31.90 -0.66 39.76
C LEU A 4 -31.30 -1.83 38.95
N PRO A 5 -31.75 -2.11 37.71
CA PRO A 5 -31.07 -3.10 36.88
C PRO A 5 -29.74 -2.49 36.41
N ALA A 6 -28.65 -3.26 36.57
CA ALA A 6 -27.39 -2.95 35.93
C ALA A 6 -27.59 -3.11 34.42
N PHE A 7 -27.64 -1.99 33.69
CA PHE A 7 -27.57 -2.02 32.23
C PHE A 7 -26.22 -2.64 31.85
N GLY A 8 -26.29 -3.80 31.20
CA GLY A 8 -25.11 -4.50 30.70
C GLY A 8 -24.28 -3.57 29.84
N ALA A 9 -22.99 -3.48 30.16
CA ALA A 9 -22.00 -2.89 29.28
C ALA A 9 -21.93 -3.77 28.03
N TRP A 10 -22.54 -3.31 26.93
CA TRP A 10 -22.22 -3.81 25.62
C TRP A 10 -20.78 -3.39 25.34
N ALA A 11 -19.86 -4.36 25.36
CA ALA A 11 -18.51 -4.09 24.93
C ALA A 11 -18.56 -3.69 23.46
N GLU A 12 -18.35 -2.40 23.17
CA GLU A 12 -18.01 -1.97 21.82
C GLU A 12 -16.68 -2.64 21.50
N THR A 13 -16.74 -3.72 20.72
CA THR A 13 -15.54 -4.25 20.09
C THR A 13 -15.21 -3.25 19.00
N GLY A 14 -14.50 -2.17 19.37
CA GLY A 14 -14.11 -1.12 18.44
C GLY A 14 -13.39 -1.77 17.27
N THR A 15 -14.06 -1.84 16.13
CA THR A 15 -13.50 -2.48 14.94
C THR A 15 -12.20 -1.78 14.60
N SER A 16 -11.11 -2.54 14.55
CA SER A 16 -9.83 -2.01 14.11
C SER A 16 -9.98 -1.48 12.68
N LEU A 17 -9.85 -0.16 12.51
CA LEU A 17 -9.99 0.49 11.23
C LEU A 17 -8.70 0.35 10.43
N ILE A 18 -8.82 0.01 9.14
CA ILE A 18 -7.69 0.05 8.22
C ILE A 18 -7.29 1.53 8.02
N PRO A 19 -6.03 1.91 8.23
CA PRO A 19 -5.59 3.28 8.00
C PRO A 19 -5.83 3.69 6.53
N ARG A 20 -6.41 4.87 6.29
CA ARG A 20 -6.71 5.39 4.94
C ARG A 20 -5.51 5.35 3.99
N LYS A 21 -4.30 5.59 4.50
CA LYS A 21 -3.05 5.56 3.73
C LYS A 21 -2.76 4.19 3.11
N VAL A 22 -3.19 3.10 3.75
CA VAL A 22 -3.02 1.73 3.21
C VAL A 22 -3.91 1.53 1.98
N LEU A 23 -5.09 2.14 1.95
CA LEU A 23 -6.05 1.97 0.86
C LEU A 23 -5.85 2.96 -0.29
N PHE A 24 -5.42 4.18 0.02
CA PHE A 24 -5.42 5.31 -0.93
C PHE A 24 -4.05 5.99 -1.09
N GLY A 25 -3.02 5.53 -0.39
CA GLY A 25 -1.66 6.03 -0.58
C GLY A 25 -1.01 5.46 -1.85
N ASN A 26 0.12 6.03 -2.25
CA ASN A 26 0.91 5.46 -3.34
C ASN A 26 1.36 4.04 -2.99
N PRO A 27 1.18 3.07 -3.89
CA PRO A 27 1.74 1.73 -3.69
C PRO A 27 3.26 1.77 -3.69
N GLU A 28 3.90 0.78 -3.07
CA GLU A 28 5.36 0.64 -3.13
C GLU A 28 5.84 0.36 -4.56
N ARG A 29 5.19 -0.58 -5.25
CA ARG A 29 5.39 -0.89 -6.67
C ARG A 29 4.06 -1.31 -7.29
N SER A 30 3.74 -0.86 -8.51
CA SER A 30 2.55 -1.28 -9.25
C SER A 30 2.79 -1.34 -10.76
N SER A 31 1.84 -1.91 -11.50
CA SER A 31 1.85 -1.98 -12.97
C SER A 31 3.14 -2.57 -13.57
N PRO A 32 3.58 -3.78 -13.16
CA PRO A 32 4.81 -4.37 -13.67
C PRO A 32 4.68 -4.71 -15.16
N GLN A 33 5.74 -4.43 -15.94
CA GLN A 33 5.85 -4.75 -17.36
C GLN A 33 7.26 -5.29 -17.65
N ILE A 34 7.34 -6.42 -18.35
CA ILE A 34 8.61 -7.00 -18.80
C ILE A 34 8.86 -6.58 -20.24
N SER A 35 10.09 -6.19 -20.57
CA SER A 35 10.46 -5.88 -21.95
C SER A 35 10.38 -7.13 -22.86
N PRO A 36 10.12 -6.99 -24.17
CA PRO A 36 9.98 -8.13 -25.07
C PRO A 36 11.21 -9.07 -25.12
N ASP A 37 12.41 -8.54 -24.91
CA ASP A 37 13.67 -9.30 -24.83
C ASP A 37 13.90 -9.98 -23.47
N GLY A 38 13.00 -9.77 -22.49
CA GLY A 38 13.08 -10.35 -21.16
C GLY A 38 14.21 -9.79 -20.28
N THR A 39 14.83 -8.67 -20.65
CA THR A 39 16.00 -8.14 -19.92
C THR A 39 15.65 -7.06 -18.90
N ARG A 40 14.47 -6.42 -18.99
CA ARG A 40 14.09 -5.27 -18.15
C ARG A 40 12.72 -5.43 -17.51
N LEU A 41 12.58 -4.81 -16.33
CA LEU A 41 11.31 -4.62 -15.64
C LEU A 41 11.02 -3.12 -15.53
N GLY A 42 9.91 -2.69 -16.12
CA GLY A 42 9.30 -1.39 -15.87
C GLY A 42 8.19 -1.51 -14.82
N TYR A 43 8.06 -0.53 -13.94
CA TYR A 43 6.98 -0.45 -12.94
C TYR A 43 6.77 0.98 -12.47
N LEU A 44 5.64 1.24 -11.79
CA LEU A 44 5.37 2.51 -11.13
C LEU A 44 5.78 2.44 -9.66
N ALA A 45 6.48 3.45 -9.17
CA ALA A 45 6.82 3.61 -7.76
C ALA A 45 6.97 5.09 -7.39
N PRO A 46 6.74 5.46 -6.13
CA PRO A 46 6.83 6.84 -5.69
C PRO A 46 8.28 7.32 -5.64
N ASP A 47 8.54 8.47 -6.24
CA ASP A 47 9.72 9.29 -5.94
C ASP A 47 9.24 10.65 -5.43
N GLN A 48 9.79 11.10 -4.29
CA GLN A 48 9.37 12.33 -3.61
C GLN A 48 7.83 12.48 -3.44
N GLY A 49 7.10 11.37 -3.30
CA GLY A 49 5.65 11.37 -3.08
C GLY A 49 4.79 11.37 -4.35
N VAL A 50 5.38 11.34 -5.55
CA VAL A 50 4.68 11.25 -6.83
C VAL A 50 5.02 9.93 -7.51
N LEU A 51 4.03 9.26 -8.12
CA LEU A 51 4.28 8.02 -8.88
C LEU A 51 5.03 8.35 -10.16
N ASN A 52 6.19 7.70 -10.33
CA ASN A 52 7.03 7.82 -11.51
C ASN A 52 7.26 6.46 -12.16
N VAL A 53 7.76 6.49 -13.39
CA VAL A 53 8.20 5.28 -14.09
C VAL A 53 9.60 4.93 -13.64
N TRP A 54 9.77 3.68 -13.22
CA TRP A 54 11.05 3.09 -12.85
C TRP A 54 11.39 1.95 -13.80
N VAL A 55 12.68 1.79 -14.08
CA VAL A 55 13.21 0.67 -14.87
C VAL A 55 14.42 0.06 -14.17
N ARG A 56 14.49 -1.27 -14.17
CA ARG A 56 15.68 -2.04 -13.74
C ARG A 56 15.99 -3.17 -14.72
N THR A 57 17.21 -3.66 -14.68
CA THR A 57 17.58 -4.93 -15.31
C THR A 57 17.02 -6.08 -14.48
N LEU A 58 16.37 -7.05 -15.13
CA LEU A 58 15.80 -8.20 -14.43
C LEU A 58 16.90 -9.00 -13.71
N GLY A 59 16.69 -9.27 -12.41
CA GLY A 59 17.64 -9.95 -11.54
C GLY A 59 18.69 -9.05 -10.88
N ASN A 60 18.74 -7.76 -11.22
CA ASN A 60 19.66 -6.78 -10.62
C ASN A 60 18.90 -5.75 -9.76
N ASN A 61 19.67 -5.04 -8.93
CA ASN A 61 19.20 -3.92 -8.10
C ASN A 61 19.73 -2.59 -8.66
N ASP A 62 19.46 -2.33 -9.94
CA ASP A 62 19.87 -1.13 -10.71
C ASP A 62 18.66 -0.24 -11.10
N ASP A 63 17.65 -0.24 -10.23
CA ASP A 63 16.41 0.53 -10.36
C ASP A 63 16.73 2.03 -10.54
N ARG A 64 16.17 2.65 -11.58
CA ARG A 64 16.30 4.09 -11.85
C ARG A 64 14.95 4.70 -12.22
N VAL A 65 14.75 5.92 -11.75
CA VAL A 65 13.61 6.77 -12.14
C VAL A 65 13.84 7.33 -13.55
N ILE A 66 12.77 7.39 -14.36
CA ILE A 66 12.80 7.86 -15.76
C ILE A 66 12.11 9.22 -15.92
N THR A 67 11.09 9.51 -15.12
CA THR A 67 10.24 10.72 -15.18
C THR A 67 10.17 11.41 -13.84
#